data_AF-A0AAE1K1N9-F1
#
_entry.id   AF-A0AAE1K1N9-F1
#
_cell.length_a   1.000
_cell.length_b   1.000
_cell.length_c   1.000
_cell.angle_alpha   90.00
_cell.angle_beta   90.00
_cell.angle_gamma   90.00
#
_symmetry.space_group_name_H-M   'P 1'
#
loop_
_entity.id
_entity.type
_entity.pdbx_description
1 polymer ?
#
loop_
_entity_poly.entity_id
_entity_poly.type
_entity_poly.pdbx_seq_one_letter_code
_entity_poly.pdbx_strand_id
1 'polypeptide(L)'
;MECAAKGRGTACAGPAMRRCARCEAVSYCSIAHQIAHWSHHKQECERLEKQMKNVDVLNEFPFTFSQEATYQICEKHETRCSFLAKRHLHRVGMWMHECHCGASCATFDQLNKGWDLSSYFCPCSGPESPIAEELHSWEDYYKWRCIPLDSPVALLLHWPLTVYHAFQLVGIKILNPGMSDKLCIHYLGPEKELLQLAVFGELQALFPGVCIHVELVGPAIPPHSEQGWREDKYFSVCLLQ
;
A
#
# COMPACT_ATOMS: atom_id res chain seq x y z
N MET A 1 -6.94 -13.33 -9.09
CA MET A 1 -6.76 -14.22 -7.92
C MET A 1 -5.78 -15.31 -8.30
N GLU A 2 -4.68 -15.45 -7.55
CA GLU A 2 -3.75 -16.58 -7.71
C GLU A 2 -4.25 -17.83 -6.96
N CYS A 3 -3.71 -19.01 -7.30
CA CYS A 3 -4.01 -20.24 -6.56
C CYS A 3 -3.28 -20.21 -5.21
N ALA A 4 -4.01 -20.34 -4.10
CA ALA A 4 -3.42 -20.31 -2.76
C ALA A 4 -2.50 -21.50 -2.44
N ALA A 5 -2.58 -22.58 -3.22
CA ALA A 5 -1.67 -23.72 -3.10
C ALA A 5 -0.55 -23.68 -4.15
N LYS A 6 -0.34 -22.56 -4.86
CA LYS A 6 0.73 -22.42 -5.85
C LYS A 6 2.08 -22.76 -5.19
N GLY A 7 2.85 -23.62 -5.85
CA GLY A 7 4.13 -24.12 -5.32
C GLY A 7 4.01 -25.29 -4.33
N ARG A 8 2.81 -25.77 -4.00
CA ARG A 8 2.61 -26.95 -3.13
C ARG A 8 2.34 -28.21 -3.96
N GLY A 9 3.34 -29.07 -4.06
CA GLY A 9 3.22 -30.38 -4.72
C GLY A 9 3.20 -30.26 -6.25
N THR A 10 2.02 -30.31 -6.84
CA THR A 10 1.85 -30.31 -8.30
C THR A 10 1.70 -28.90 -8.88
N ALA A 11 2.04 -28.76 -10.16
CA ALA A 11 1.86 -27.51 -10.90
C ALA A 11 0.38 -27.08 -10.95
N CYS A 12 0.14 -25.77 -11.07
CA CYS A 12 -1.21 -25.24 -11.24
C CYS A 12 -1.80 -25.69 -12.57
N ALA A 13 -3.05 -26.16 -12.56
CA ALA A 13 -3.76 -26.60 -13.75
C ALA A 13 -4.32 -25.44 -14.59
N GLY A 14 -4.28 -24.21 -14.08
CA GLY A 14 -4.84 -23.03 -14.74
C GLY A 14 -5.19 -21.92 -13.74
N PRO A 15 -6.02 -20.94 -14.15
CA PRO A 15 -6.47 -19.87 -13.29
C PRO A 15 -7.24 -20.37 -12.05
N ALA A 16 -7.11 -19.66 -10.94
CA ALA A 16 -7.77 -20.02 -9.69
C ALA A 16 -9.23 -19.56 -9.67
N MET A 17 -10.11 -20.35 -10.28
CA MET A 17 -11.54 -20.02 -10.42
C MET A 17 -12.41 -20.57 -9.27
N ARG A 18 -11.89 -21.50 -8.47
CA ARG A 18 -12.67 -22.15 -7.40
C ARG A 18 -12.40 -21.46 -6.07
N ARG A 19 -13.40 -20.80 -5.49
CA ARG A 19 -13.29 -20.18 -4.16
C ARG A 19 -13.64 -21.20 -3.07
N CYS A 20 -13.09 -21.02 -1.87
CA CYS A 20 -13.57 -21.77 -0.71
C CYS A 20 -15.05 -21.42 -0.46
N ALA A 21 -15.92 -22.43 -0.38
CA ALA A 21 -17.36 -22.23 -0.18
C ALA A 21 -17.74 -21.64 1.19
N ARG A 22 -16.81 -21.62 2.15
CA ARG A 22 -17.04 -21.03 3.49
C ARG A 22 -16.57 -19.60 3.56
N CYS A 23 -15.26 -19.37 3.40
CA CYS A 23 -14.72 -18.04 3.59
C CYS A 23 -14.82 -17.15 2.36
N GLU A 24 -14.95 -17.74 1.16
CA GLU A 24 -14.88 -17.09 -0.14
C GLU A 24 -13.57 -16.31 -0.43
N ALA A 25 -12.74 -15.98 0.55
CA ALA A 25 -11.51 -15.20 0.35
C ALA A 25 -10.43 -15.93 -0.47
N VAL A 26 -10.37 -17.27 -0.39
CA VAL A 26 -9.27 -18.05 -0.94
C VAL A 26 -9.67 -18.79 -2.22
N SER A 27 -8.88 -18.65 -3.28
CA SER A 27 -9.09 -19.31 -4.57
C SER A 27 -8.09 -20.42 -4.88
N TYR A 28 -8.55 -21.43 -5.62
CA TYR A 28 -7.78 -22.60 -6.05
C TYR A 28 -8.01 -22.89 -7.52
N CYS A 29 -6.98 -23.40 -8.21
CA CYS A 29 -7.15 -23.89 -9.58
C CYS A 29 -7.76 -25.30 -9.64
N SER A 30 -7.76 -26.05 -8.53
CA SER A 30 -8.30 -27.42 -8.47
C SER A 30 -8.74 -27.83 -7.05
N ILE A 31 -9.50 -28.93 -6.95
CA ILE A 31 -9.85 -29.55 -5.66
C ILE A 31 -8.60 -30.09 -4.96
N ALA A 32 -7.68 -30.70 -5.70
CA ALA A 32 -6.45 -31.24 -5.14
C ALA A 32 -5.63 -30.17 -4.41
N HIS A 33 -5.50 -28.97 -4.99
CA HIS A 33 -4.83 -27.84 -4.37
C HIS A 33 -5.60 -27.30 -3.15
N GLN A 34 -6.93 -27.30 -3.17
CA GLN A 34 -7.73 -26.95 -2.00
C GLN A 34 -7.50 -27.93 -0.83
N ILE A 35 -7.47 -29.23 -1.11
CA ILE A 35 -7.21 -30.27 -0.09
C ILE A 35 -5.78 -30.13 0.44
N ALA A 36 -4.79 -29.97 -0.44
CA ALA A 36 -3.39 -29.83 -0.07
C ALA A 36 -3.12 -28.60 0.81
N HIS A 37 -3.84 -27.50 0.58
CA HIS A 37 -3.71 -26.27 1.37
C HIS A 37 -4.55 -26.27 2.67
N TRP A 38 -5.51 -27.20 2.81
CA TRP A 38 -6.49 -27.18 3.89
C TRP A 38 -5.89 -27.14 5.29
N SER A 39 -4.75 -27.82 5.50
CA SER A 39 -4.07 -27.85 6.80
C SER A 39 -3.70 -26.46 7.33
N HIS A 40 -3.34 -25.53 6.44
CA HIS A 40 -3.01 -24.14 6.77
C HIS A 40 -4.27 -23.27 6.69
N HIS A 41 -5.02 -23.38 5.60
CA HIS A 41 -6.22 -22.56 5.38
C HIS A 41 -7.27 -22.71 6.49
N LYS A 42 -7.47 -23.91 7.04
CA LYS A 42 -8.50 -24.16 8.06
C LYS A 42 -8.35 -23.29 9.31
N GLN A 43 -7.12 -22.89 9.65
CA GLN A 43 -6.84 -22.03 10.81
C GLN A 43 -7.34 -20.60 10.57
N GLU A 44 -7.26 -20.13 9.33
CA GLU A 44 -7.64 -18.76 8.94
C GLU A 44 -9.06 -18.65 8.37
N CYS A 45 -9.66 -19.77 7.96
CA CYS A 45 -10.91 -19.79 7.20
C CYS A 45 -12.04 -19.04 7.90
N GLU A 46 -12.20 -19.19 9.22
CA GLU A 46 -13.24 -18.48 9.97
C GLU A 46 -12.98 -16.97 10.05
N ARG A 47 -11.72 -16.57 10.28
CA ARG A 47 -11.34 -15.15 10.31
C ARG A 47 -11.60 -14.50 8.96
N LEU A 48 -11.23 -15.17 7.88
CA LEU A 48 -11.47 -14.72 6.50
C LEU A 48 -12.95 -14.63 6.17
N GLU A 49 -13.77 -15.58 6.61
CA GLU A 49 -15.24 -15.54 6.46
C GLU A 49 -15.82 -14.27 7.11
N LYS A 50 -15.41 -13.96 8.34
CA LYS A 50 -15.85 -12.72 9.03
C LYS A 50 -15.45 -11.46 8.26
N GLN A 51 -14.25 -11.44 7.67
CA GLN A 51 -13.80 -10.31 6.86
C GLN A 51 -14.60 -10.17 5.56
N MET A 52 -14.91 -11.29 4.90
CA MET A 52 -15.67 -11.28 3.65
C MET A 52 -17.12 -10.81 3.82
N LYS A 53 -17.71 -10.91 5.03
CA LYS A 53 -19.02 -10.32 5.34
C LYS A 53 -19.06 -8.80 5.22
N ASN A 54 -17.90 -8.14 5.31
CA ASN A 54 -17.79 -6.68 5.23
C ASN A 54 -17.19 -6.21 3.90
N VAL A 55 -17.08 -7.09 2.89
CA VAL A 55 -16.41 -6.76 1.62
C VAL A 55 -17.08 -5.59 0.90
N ASP A 56 -18.40 -5.46 1.00
CA ASP A 56 -19.15 -4.36 0.38
C ASP A 56 -18.80 -3.02 1.04
N VAL A 57 -18.77 -2.98 2.37
CA VAL A 57 -18.34 -1.81 3.15
C VAL A 57 -16.89 -1.41 2.81
N LEU A 58 -16.01 -2.40 2.59
CA LEU A 58 -14.62 -2.16 2.17
C LEU A 58 -14.50 -1.58 0.75
N ASN A 59 -15.57 -1.56 -0.03
CA ASN A 59 -15.62 -0.93 -1.35
C ASN A 59 -16.32 0.44 -1.34
N GLU A 60 -16.87 0.88 -0.19
CA GLU A 60 -17.50 2.18 -0.02
C GLU A 60 -16.46 3.25 0.35
N PHE A 61 -15.79 3.77 -0.68
CA PHE A 61 -14.85 4.88 -0.52
C PHE A 61 -15.49 6.22 -0.88
N PRO A 62 -15.10 7.33 -0.22
CA PRO A 62 -15.70 8.65 -0.46
C PRO A 62 -15.28 9.28 -1.81
N PHE A 63 -14.39 8.63 -2.57
CA PHE A 63 -13.82 9.23 -3.78
C PHE A 63 -14.71 9.05 -5.01
N THR A 64 -14.71 10.06 -5.89
CA THR A 64 -15.45 10.01 -7.15
C THR A 64 -14.87 8.99 -8.14
N PHE A 65 -13.59 8.64 -8.01
CA PHE A 65 -12.90 7.66 -8.86
C PHE A 65 -12.97 6.22 -8.32
N SER A 66 -13.56 6.00 -7.15
CA SER A 66 -13.50 4.71 -6.43
C SER A 66 -13.99 3.55 -7.29
N GLN A 67 -15.18 3.67 -7.87
CA GLN A 67 -15.78 2.61 -8.70
C GLN A 67 -14.91 2.25 -9.91
N GLU A 68 -14.31 3.26 -10.56
CA GLU A 68 -13.41 3.07 -11.70
C GLU A 68 -12.08 2.40 -11.27
N ALA A 69 -11.53 2.80 -10.12
CA ALA A 69 -10.24 2.33 -9.63
C ALA A 69 -10.28 0.99 -8.86
N THR A 70 -11.47 0.55 -8.43
CA THR A 70 -11.68 -0.71 -7.69
C THR A 70 -12.55 -1.67 -8.49
N TYR A 71 -13.88 -1.53 -8.40
CA TYR A 71 -14.86 -2.49 -8.93
C TYR A 71 -14.69 -2.74 -10.42
N GLN A 72 -14.57 -1.70 -11.24
CA GLN A 72 -14.43 -1.87 -12.69
C GLN A 72 -13.13 -2.57 -13.08
N ILE A 73 -12.05 -2.39 -12.32
CA ILE A 73 -10.78 -3.11 -12.50
C ILE A 73 -10.93 -4.58 -12.09
N CYS A 74 -11.58 -4.85 -10.95
CA CYS A 74 -11.85 -6.21 -10.48
C CYS A 74 -12.69 -7.01 -11.48
N GLU A 75 -13.73 -6.37 -12.04
CA GLU A 75 -14.63 -6.94 -13.04
C GLU A 75 -14.06 -6.90 -14.47
N LYS A 76 -12.81 -6.43 -14.64
CA LYS A 76 -12.10 -6.34 -15.93
C LYS A 76 -12.82 -5.47 -16.99
N HIS A 77 -13.69 -4.56 -16.57
CA HIS A 77 -14.27 -3.54 -17.43
C HIS A 77 -13.28 -2.40 -17.71
N GLU A 78 -12.38 -2.16 -16.76
CA GLU A 78 -11.32 -1.16 -16.85
C GLU A 78 -9.97 -1.81 -16.50
N THR A 79 -8.86 -1.24 -16.93
CA THR A 79 -7.52 -1.65 -16.48
C THR A 79 -6.88 -0.53 -15.68
N ARG A 80 -5.95 -0.87 -14.79
CA ARG A 80 -5.16 0.14 -14.07
C ARG A 80 -4.39 1.05 -15.05
N CYS A 81 -3.92 0.52 -16.18
CA CYS A 81 -3.25 1.32 -17.21
C CYS A 81 -4.18 2.34 -17.86
N SER A 82 -5.39 1.93 -18.25
CA SER A 82 -6.35 2.82 -18.91
C SER A 82 -6.93 3.86 -17.94
N PHE A 83 -7.19 3.48 -16.67
CA PHE A 83 -7.52 4.41 -15.59
C PHE A 83 -6.48 5.54 -15.44
N LEU A 84 -5.18 5.18 -15.39
CA LEU A 84 -4.09 6.14 -15.28
C LEU A 84 -3.91 6.95 -16.56
N ALA A 85 -4.08 6.34 -17.74
CA ALA A 85 -3.91 7.00 -19.03
C ALA A 85 -4.95 8.12 -19.24
N LYS A 86 -6.22 7.89 -18.85
CA LYS A 86 -7.28 8.91 -18.87
C LYS A 86 -6.96 10.16 -18.05
N ARG A 87 -6.04 10.03 -17.07
CA ARG A 87 -5.61 11.09 -16.15
C ARG A 87 -4.19 11.60 -16.43
N HIS A 88 -3.57 11.14 -17.53
CA HIS A 88 -2.18 11.47 -17.88
C HIS A 88 -1.14 11.05 -16.82
N LEU A 89 -1.42 9.99 -16.05
CA LEU A 89 -0.55 9.47 -14.98
C LEU A 89 0.15 8.17 -15.35
N HIS A 90 -0.20 7.57 -16.49
CA HIS A 90 0.40 6.30 -16.91
C HIS A 90 1.89 6.48 -17.22
N ARG A 91 2.75 5.75 -16.50
CA ARG A 91 4.23 5.81 -16.60
C ARG A 91 4.84 7.17 -16.22
N VAL A 92 4.18 7.92 -15.33
CA VAL A 92 4.63 9.24 -14.89
C VAL A 92 5.07 9.18 -13.43
N GLY A 93 6.31 9.57 -13.12
CA GLY A 93 6.84 9.64 -11.76
C GLY A 93 6.51 8.40 -10.92
N MET A 94 6.05 8.61 -9.69
CA MET A 94 5.68 7.52 -8.75
C MET A 94 4.48 6.68 -9.21
N TRP A 95 3.65 7.20 -10.11
CA TRP A 95 2.49 6.49 -10.66
C TRP A 95 2.88 5.37 -11.62
N MET A 96 4.12 5.33 -12.11
CA MET A 96 4.56 4.27 -13.02
C MET A 96 4.48 2.88 -12.38
N HIS A 97 4.60 2.80 -11.05
CA HIS A 97 4.59 1.56 -10.28
C HIS A 97 3.19 1.06 -9.91
N GLU A 98 2.15 1.86 -10.19
CA GLU A 98 0.76 1.45 -10.00
C GLU A 98 0.32 0.38 -11.01
N CYS A 99 1.07 0.18 -12.09
CA CYS A 99 0.76 -0.80 -13.13
C CYS A 99 1.99 -1.59 -13.57
N HIS A 100 1.76 -2.77 -14.17
CA HIS A 100 2.83 -3.66 -14.63
C HIS A 100 3.71 -3.06 -15.74
N CYS A 101 3.26 -2.00 -16.41
CA CYS A 101 4.05 -1.32 -17.43
C CYS A 101 5.30 -0.60 -16.89
N GLY A 102 5.36 -0.29 -15.58
CA GLY A 102 6.53 0.34 -14.97
C GLY A 102 7.68 -0.63 -14.66
N ALA A 103 7.39 -1.94 -14.54
CA ALA A 103 8.37 -2.94 -14.13
C ALA A 103 9.52 -3.14 -15.14
N SER A 104 9.30 -2.82 -16.41
CA SER A 104 10.32 -2.94 -17.46
C SER A 104 11.25 -1.72 -17.59
N CYS A 105 11.06 -0.67 -16.77
CA CYS A 105 11.71 0.62 -16.95
C CYS A 105 12.44 1.15 -15.69
N ALA A 106 12.30 0.47 -14.55
CA ALA A 106 12.77 0.99 -13.27
C ALA A 106 14.29 0.77 -13.08
N THR A 107 15.05 1.87 -13.07
CA THR A 107 16.38 1.93 -12.45
C THR A 107 16.23 2.51 -11.04
N PHE A 108 17.01 2.04 -10.07
CA PHE A 108 16.93 2.52 -8.68
C PHE A 108 17.03 4.06 -8.57
N ASP A 109 17.82 4.70 -9.45
CA ASP A 109 17.98 6.15 -9.51
C ASP A 109 16.69 6.93 -9.88
N GLN A 110 15.68 6.28 -10.45
CA GLN A 110 14.39 6.90 -10.78
C GLN A 110 13.38 6.86 -9.62
N LEU A 111 13.63 6.04 -8.59
CA LEU A 111 12.72 5.86 -7.44
C LEU A 111 12.59 7.12 -6.57
N ASN A 112 13.55 8.06 -6.67
CA ASN A 112 13.59 9.28 -5.88
C ASN A 112 13.07 10.53 -6.63
N LYS A 113 12.81 10.47 -7.94
CA LYS A 113 12.31 11.63 -8.73
C LYS A 113 10.79 11.68 -8.79
N GLY A 114 10.16 11.62 -7.62
CA GLY A 114 8.73 11.33 -7.52
C GLY A 114 7.80 12.52 -7.32
N TRP A 115 8.30 13.58 -6.69
CA TRP A 115 7.48 14.69 -6.21
C TRP A 115 7.34 15.86 -7.21
N ASP A 116 7.82 15.73 -8.45
CA ASP A 116 7.74 16.82 -9.44
C ASP A 116 6.44 16.75 -10.26
N LEU A 117 5.29 16.75 -9.59
CA LEU A 117 3.96 16.80 -10.23
C LEU A 117 3.13 17.95 -9.65
N SER A 118 1.98 18.20 -10.26
CA SER A 118 0.99 19.12 -9.69
C SER A 118 0.57 18.64 -8.29
N SER A 119 0.28 19.58 -7.39
CA SER A 119 -0.28 19.29 -6.05
C SER A 119 -1.60 18.50 -6.11
N TYR A 120 -2.25 18.52 -7.28
CA TYR A 120 -3.40 17.67 -7.57
C TYR A 120 -3.04 16.17 -7.63
N PHE A 121 -1.82 15.79 -8.01
CA PHE A 121 -1.40 14.39 -8.22
C PHE A 121 -0.38 13.86 -7.21
N CYS A 122 0.31 14.74 -6.48
CA CYS A 122 1.05 14.37 -5.28
C CYS A 122 0.99 15.49 -4.23
N PRO A 123 1.19 15.18 -2.95
CA PRO A 123 1.43 16.19 -1.92
C PRO A 123 2.80 16.91 -2.04
N CYS A 124 3.13 17.43 -3.21
CA CYS A 124 4.49 17.82 -3.61
C CYS A 124 5.05 19.06 -2.91
N SER A 125 4.17 19.91 -2.38
CA SER A 125 4.51 21.06 -1.54
C SER A 125 4.23 20.75 -0.09
N GLY A 126 4.98 21.36 0.84
CA GLY A 126 4.65 21.28 2.26
C GLY A 126 3.20 21.72 2.56
N PRO A 127 2.57 21.20 3.63
CA PRO A 127 1.22 21.60 4.00
C PRO A 127 1.16 23.09 4.38
N GLU A 128 0.02 23.74 4.12
CA GLU A 128 -0.17 25.17 4.44
C GLU A 128 -0.10 25.45 5.95
N SER A 129 -0.45 24.44 6.76
CA SER A 129 -0.36 24.49 8.20
C SER A 129 0.04 23.11 8.76
N PRO A 130 0.74 23.07 9.91
CA PRO A 130 0.94 21.83 10.64
C PRO A 130 -0.40 21.16 10.94
N ILE A 131 -0.39 19.83 11.02
CA ILE A 131 -1.57 19.06 11.44
C ILE A 131 -2.01 19.50 12.84
N ALA A 132 -3.18 20.14 12.93
CA ALA A 132 -3.70 20.73 14.17
C ALA A 132 -4.56 19.73 14.97
N GLU A 133 -5.25 18.83 14.27
CA GLU A 133 -6.16 17.83 14.83
C GLU A 133 -5.84 16.44 14.25
N GLU A 134 -6.26 15.38 14.95
CA GLU A 134 -6.08 14.00 14.50
C GLU A 134 -6.92 13.76 13.22
N LEU A 135 -6.27 13.35 12.12
CA LEU A 135 -6.98 12.94 10.91
C LEU A 135 -7.69 11.60 11.14
N HIS A 136 -9.01 11.56 10.95
CA HIS A 136 -9.85 10.37 11.16
C HIS A 136 -10.36 9.74 9.87
N SER A 137 -10.26 10.46 8.75
CA SER A 137 -10.73 10.00 7.46
C SER A 137 -9.84 10.48 6.31
N TRP A 138 -10.03 9.87 5.13
CA TRP A 138 -9.46 10.38 3.89
C TRP A 138 -9.95 11.79 3.57
N GLU A 139 -11.20 12.12 3.89
CA GLU A 139 -11.76 13.45 3.64
C GLU A 139 -11.02 14.52 4.46
N ASP A 140 -10.67 14.23 5.71
CA ASP A 140 -9.89 15.12 6.57
C ASP A 140 -8.50 15.37 5.99
N TYR A 141 -7.82 14.31 5.53
CA TYR A 141 -6.50 14.41 4.91
C TYR A 141 -6.54 15.28 3.65
N TYR A 142 -7.51 15.03 2.76
CA TYR A 142 -7.66 15.78 1.51
C TYR A 142 -7.94 17.26 1.77
N LYS A 143 -8.81 17.57 2.76
CA LYS A 143 -9.07 18.95 3.22
C LYS A 143 -7.80 19.61 3.73
N TRP A 144 -7.06 18.94 4.62
CA TRP A 144 -5.82 19.48 5.21
C TRP A 144 -4.74 19.74 4.14
N ARG A 145 -4.64 18.86 3.13
CA ARG A 145 -3.67 19.04 2.03
C ARG A 145 -4.15 19.96 0.91
N CYS A 146 -5.36 20.51 1.01
CA CYS A 146 -6.00 21.30 -0.06
C CYS A 146 -6.07 20.52 -1.39
N ILE A 147 -6.30 19.20 -1.33
CA ILE A 147 -6.40 18.31 -2.50
C ILE A 147 -7.89 18.03 -2.78
N PRO A 148 -8.38 18.22 -4.02
CA PRO A 148 -9.75 17.86 -4.39
C PRO A 148 -10.02 16.35 -4.24
N LEU A 149 -11.22 15.97 -3.77
CA LEU A 149 -11.58 14.56 -3.52
C LEU A 149 -11.69 13.68 -4.78
N ASP A 150 -11.69 14.30 -5.96
CA ASP A 150 -11.60 13.61 -7.25
C ASP A 150 -10.16 13.27 -7.68
N SER A 151 -9.17 13.81 -6.97
CA SER A 151 -7.77 13.45 -7.15
C SER A 151 -7.52 11.99 -6.77
N PRO A 152 -6.85 11.20 -7.63
CA PRO A 152 -6.56 9.79 -7.35
C PRO A 152 -5.51 9.57 -6.26
N VAL A 153 -4.98 10.63 -5.63
CA VAL A 153 -3.76 10.59 -4.79
C VAL A 153 -3.81 9.56 -3.66
N ALA A 154 -4.99 9.20 -3.16
CA ALA A 154 -5.17 8.10 -2.20
C ALA A 154 -4.56 6.77 -2.67
N LEU A 155 -4.53 6.52 -3.98
CA LEU A 155 -3.89 5.33 -4.56
C LEU A 155 -2.37 5.31 -4.36
N LEU A 156 -1.71 6.47 -4.24
CA LEU A 156 -0.30 6.54 -3.85
C LEU A 156 -0.15 6.52 -2.34
N LEU A 157 -0.98 7.27 -1.62
CA LEU A 157 -0.78 7.59 -0.20
C LEU A 157 -1.34 6.56 0.77
N HIS A 158 -1.98 5.50 0.30
CA HIS A 158 -2.60 4.55 1.22
C HIS A 158 -1.58 3.88 2.14
N TRP A 159 -0.32 3.69 1.70
CA TRP A 159 0.73 3.16 2.56
C TRP A 159 1.09 4.09 3.74
N PRO A 160 1.55 5.34 3.52
CA PRO A 160 1.88 6.23 4.64
C PRO A 160 0.67 6.57 5.51
N LEU A 161 -0.54 6.72 4.93
CA LEU A 161 -1.73 6.99 5.74
C LEU A 161 -2.18 5.77 6.55
N THR A 162 -1.97 4.55 6.06
CA THR A 162 -2.20 3.35 6.88
C THR A 162 -1.24 3.30 8.05
N VAL A 163 0.03 3.62 7.82
CA VAL A 163 1.04 3.73 8.90
C VAL A 163 0.60 4.78 9.92
N TYR A 164 0.30 6.00 9.48
CA TYR A 164 -0.18 7.08 10.35
C TYR A 164 -1.44 6.65 11.14
N HIS A 165 -2.43 6.03 10.48
CA HIS A 165 -3.64 5.59 11.16
C HIS A 165 -3.37 4.48 12.18
N ALA A 166 -2.45 3.56 11.90
CA ALA A 166 -2.02 2.55 12.86
C ALA A 166 -1.44 3.21 14.12
N PHE A 167 -0.62 4.27 13.98
CA PHE A 167 -0.10 5.04 15.12
C PHE A 167 -1.22 5.68 15.96
N GLN A 168 -2.24 6.25 15.32
CA GLN A 168 -3.40 6.81 16.00
C GLN A 168 -4.13 5.74 16.83
N LEU A 169 -4.30 4.52 16.28
CA LEU A 169 -4.96 3.41 16.98
C LEU A 169 -4.19 2.93 18.22
N VAL A 170 -2.86 3.03 18.24
CA VAL A 170 -2.05 2.68 19.44
C VAL A 170 -2.02 3.81 20.47
N GLY A 171 -2.74 4.92 20.23
CA GLY A 171 -2.79 6.06 21.13
C GLY A 171 -1.50 6.89 21.17
N ILE A 172 -0.65 6.77 20.15
CA ILE A 172 0.57 7.56 20.03
C ILE A 172 0.18 8.94 19.51
N LYS A 173 -0.03 9.87 20.44
CA LYS A 173 -0.34 11.27 20.14
C LYS A 173 0.96 12.05 19.94
N ILE A 174 1.07 12.72 18.79
CA ILE A 174 2.21 13.55 18.36
C ILE A 174 2.55 14.63 19.39
N LEU A 175 1.56 15.06 20.19
CA LEU A 175 1.67 16.12 21.18
C LEU A 175 2.21 15.67 22.55
N ASN A 176 2.66 14.43 22.72
CA ASN A 176 3.19 13.99 24.02
C ASN A 176 4.59 14.60 24.27
N PRO A 177 4.76 15.52 25.24
CA PRO A 177 6.02 16.25 25.48
C PRO A 177 7.17 15.39 26.00
N GLY A 178 6.99 14.06 26.09
CA GLY A 178 7.99 13.09 26.52
C GLY A 178 8.31 12.02 25.46
N MET A 179 7.77 12.13 24.25
CA MET A 179 8.16 11.27 23.15
C MET A 179 9.50 11.72 22.58
N SER A 180 10.35 10.76 22.23
CA SER A 180 11.62 11.03 21.55
C SER A 180 11.35 11.80 20.25
N ASP A 181 12.22 12.76 19.94
CA ASP A 181 12.28 13.46 18.64
C ASP A 181 12.54 12.51 17.46
N LYS A 182 12.66 11.19 17.70
CA LYS A 182 12.87 10.16 16.70
C LYS A 182 11.79 9.09 16.77
N LEU A 183 11.16 8.81 15.63
CA LEU A 183 10.25 7.69 15.42
C LEU A 183 10.91 6.66 14.50
N CYS A 184 11.06 5.42 14.99
CA CYS A 184 11.58 4.30 14.20
C CYS A 184 10.45 3.34 13.84
N ILE A 185 10.22 3.13 12.55
CA ILE A 185 9.14 2.30 11.98
C ILE A 185 9.78 1.11 11.30
N HIS A 186 9.55 -0.10 11.84
CA HIS A 186 10.00 -1.33 11.21
C HIS A 186 8.85 -1.90 10.35
N TYR A 187 8.94 -1.73 9.03
CA TYR A 187 7.92 -2.12 8.07
C TYR A 187 8.22 -3.53 7.53
N LEU A 188 7.39 -4.50 7.91
CA LEU A 188 7.61 -5.91 7.58
C LEU A 188 6.92 -6.32 6.28
N GLY A 189 7.66 -7.05 5.44
CA GLY A 189 7.16 -7.66 4.20
C GLY A 189 6.76 -6.65 3.11
N PRO A 190 7.59 -5.63 2.80
CA PRO A 190 7.27 -4.70 1.73
C PRO A 190 7.34 -5.38 0.36
N GLU A 191 6.41 -5.03 -0.53
CA GLU A 191 6.35 -5.53 -1.91
C GLU A 191 6.40 -4.36 -2.89
N LYS A 192 5.24 -3.76 -3.19
CA LYS A 192 5.13 -2.61 -4.10
C LYS A 192 5.72 -1.34 -3.48
N GLU A 193 5.69 -1.26 -2.16
CA GLU A 193 6.20 -0.16 -1.35
C GLU A 193 7.68 0.11 -1.64
N LEU A 194 8.46 -0.94 -1.97
CA LEU A 194 9.87 -0.83 -2.35
C LEU A 194 10.09 0.01 -3.63
N LEU A 195 9.08 0.09 -4.50
CA LEU A 195 9.12 0.88 -5.73
C LEU A 195 8.57 2.30 -5.52
N GLN A 196 8.03 2.58 -4.34
CA GLN A 196 7.31 3.81 -4.03
C GLN A 196 7.85 4.48 -2.76
N LEU A 197 9.14 4.31 -2.47
CA LEU A 197 9.77 4.82 -1.25
C LEU A 197 9.56 6.32 -1.04
N ALA A 198 9.58 7.10 -2.11
CA ALA A 198 9.33 8.54 -2.07
C ALA A 198 7.96 8.89 -1.45
N VAL A 199 6.94 8.02 -1.57
CA VAL A 199 5.60 8.20 -0.99
C VAL A 199 5.69 8.36 0.53
N PHE A 200 6.59 7.62 1.18
CA PHE A 200 6.74 7.64 2.63
C PHE A 200 7.27 8.98 3.15
N GLY A 201 7.80 9.84 2.28
CA GLY A 201 8.13 11.23 2.61
C GLY A 201 6.95 12.00 3.21
N GLU A 202 5.72 11.64 2.85
CA GLU A 202 4.50 12.25 3.43
C GLU A 202 4.43 12.11 4.95
N LEU A 203 5.04 11.07 5.53
CA LEU A 203 5.07 10.90 6.98
C LEU A 203 5.72 12.11 7.68
N GLN A 204 6.68 12.80 7.05
CA GLN A 204 7.29 14.00 7.64
C GLN A 204 6.27 15.12 7.87
N ALA A 205 5.30 15.28 6.97
CA ALA A 205 4.24 16.28 7.11
C ALA A 205 3.22 15.84 8.18
N LEU A 206 2.98 14.54 8.30
CA LEU A 206 2.04 13.95 9.25
C LEU A 206 2.56 13.91 10.70
N PHE A 207 3.89 13.92 10.89
CA PHE A 207 4.53 13.96 12.21
C PHE A 207 5.47 15.18 12.33
N PRO A 208 4.92 16.40 12.43
CA PRO A 208 5.73 17.61 12.49
C PRO A 208 6.67 17.60 13.71
N GLY A 209 7.93 17.94 13.49
CA GLY A 209 8.95 17.98 14.55
C GLY A 209 9.53 16.62 14.96
N VAL A 210 9.13 15.52 14.31
CA VAL A 210 9.64 14.18 14.59
C VAL A 210 10.56 13.73 13.44
N CYS A 211 11.75 13.24 13.76
CA CYS A 211 12.64 12.58 12.82
C CYS A 211 12.16 11.15 12.56
N ILE A 212 11.73 10.86 11.34
CA ILE A 212 11.14 9.56 10.98
C ILE A 212 12.18 8.69 10.29
N HIS A 213 12.34 7.48 10.83
CA HIS A 213 13.17 6.45 10.26
C HIS A 213 12.31 5.26 9.87
N VAL A 214 12.29 4.88 8.60
CA VAL A 214 11.56 3.71 8.13
C VAL A 214 12.56 2.64 7.73
N GLU A 215 12.56 1.54 8.47
CA GLU A 215 13.34 0.34 8.19
C GLU A 215 12.43 -0.71 7.57
N LEU A 216 12.61 -0.96 6.29
CA LEU A 216 11.91 -1.98 5.53
C LEU A 216 12.62 -3.31 5.75
N VAL A 217 11.88 -4.36 6.10
CA VAL A 217 12.42 -5.69 6.40
C VAL A 217 11.61 -6.77 5.67
N GLY A 218 12.26 -7.58 4.84
CA GLY A 218 11.58 -8.68 4.16
C GLY A 218 12.36 -9.31 3.01
N PRO A 219 11.90 -10.47 2.50
CA PRO A 219 12.62 -11.25 1.49
C PRO A 219 12.76 -10.53 0.14
N ALA A 220 11.83 -9.63 -0.17
CA ALA A 220 11.78 -8.84 -1.40
C ALA A 220 12.87 -7.75 -1.47
N ILE A 221 13.54 -7.47 -0.36
CA ILE A 221 14.61 -6.47 -0.33
C ILE A 221 15.81 -6.96 -1.15
N PRO A 222 16.42 -6.12 -2.01
CA PRO A 222 17.62 -6.50 -2.75
C PRO A 222 18.80 -6.77 -1.80
N PRO A 223 19.65 -7.77 -2.07
CA PRO A 223 20.77 -8.14 -1.22
C PRO A 223 21.92 -7.11 -1.13
N HIS A 224 21.80 -5.96 -1.79
CA HIS A 224 22.83 -4.90 -1.82
C HIS A 224 22.49 -3.69 -0.94
N SER A 225 21.33 -3.67 -0.28
CA SER A 225 21.04 -2.69 0.76
C SER A 225 21.67 -3.15 2.10
N GLU A 226 22.14 -2.18 2.88
CA GLU A 226 23.30 -2.26 3.77
C GLU A 226 23.51 -3.52 4.64
N GLN A 227 24.80 -3.82 4.87
CA GLN A 227 25.30 -4.91 5.73
C GLN A 227 24.93 -4.69 7.20
N GLY A 228 24.03 -5.52 7.73
CA GLY A 228 23.68 -5.63 9.14
C GLY A 228 23.34 -7.09 9.49
N TRP A 229 23.67 -7.53 10.71
CA TRP A 229 23.87 -8.92 11.09
C TRP A 229 22.63 -9.86 11.04
N ARG A 230 22.88 -11.07 10.52
CA ARG A 230 22.05 -12.31 10.54
C ARG A 230 20.73 -12.29 9.75
N GLU A 231 20.73 -13.04 8.65
CA GLU A 231 19.60 -13.67 7.94
C GLU A 231 18.42 -12.80 7.45
N ASP A 232 18.29 -11.56 7.91
CA ASP A 232 17.29 -10.59 7.46
C ASP A 232 17.94 -9.51 6.59
N LYS A 233 17.26 -9.14 5.50
CA LYS A 233 17.69 -8.08 4.59
C LYS A 233 17.09 -6.75 5.04
N TYR A 234 17.90 -5.69 5.08
CA TYR A 234 17.51 -4.38 5.57
C TYR A 234 17.55 -3.33 4.46
N PHE A 235 16.55 -2.45 4.39
CA PHE A 235 16.61 -1.22 3.61
C PHE A 235 16.15 -0.06 4.49
N SER A 236 17.05 0.88 4.72
CA SER A 236 16.74 2.07 5.51
C SER A 236 16.39 3.24 4.59
N VAL A 237 15.19 3.79 4.76
CA VAL A 237 14.87 5.13 4.24
C VAL A 237 15.06 6.10 5.41
N CYS A 238 16.19 6.81 5.41
CA CYS A 238 16.36 7.95 6.28
C CYS A 238 15.70 9.16 5.61
N LEU A 239 14.49 9.49 6.05
CA LEU A 239 13.80 10.71 5.62
C LEU A 239 14.38 11.89 6.42
N LEU A 240 15.57 12.35 6.02
CA LEU A 240 16.17 13.55 6.62
C LEU A 240 15.41 14.82 6.16
N GLN A 241 15.36 15.80 7.05
CA GLN A 241 14.81 17.15 6.81
C GLN A 241 15.56 17.88 5.71
#